data_AF-A0A931K008-F1
#
_entry.id   AF-A0A931K008-F1
#
_cell.length_a   1.000
_cell.length_b   1.000
_cell.length_c   1.000
_cell.angle_alpha   90.00
_cell.angle_beta   90.00
_cell.angle_gamma   90.00
#
_symmetry.space_group_name_H-M   'P 1'
#
loop_
_entity.id
_entity.type
_entity.pdbx_description
1 polymer ?
#
loop_
_entity_poly.entity_id
_entity_poly.type
_entity_poly.pdbx_seq_one_letter_code
_entity_poly.pdbx_strand_id
1 'polypeptide(L)'
;MSVRSCVALASLTLAFPALAGQFAGSVVSYVPGSNASSGYQNPQTALGSPTRFTGVGVFPSAVTPFNPAFLNSEIVSIGSGGSLTLQFAAPVVNDPANPFGQDLLVFGGQFYIDDDYPNGLAGPLFGASSNSRVEVSADGQNWFTVPNAQATGVYPTLGYLDLTDPSSPTPGSVLSDFFKPVDPAFSPAGKTFAQIIAGYNRSGGGTGIDIGAAGLSQASYIRISNLGASAFNIDAVSAVTPVPAPGGVALLCGLAAVPRRRRRI
;
A
#
# COMPACT_ATOMS: atom_id res chain seq x y z
N MET A 1 -50.85 16.97 34.42
CA MET A 1 -50.52 16.25 33.18
C MET A 1 -49.03 16.43 32.91
N SER A 2 -48.23 15.39 33.12
CA SER A 2 -46.78 15.40 32.94
C SER A 2 -46.45 14.94 31.52
N VAL A 3 -45.81 15.80 30.72
CA VAL A 3 -45.37 15.47 29.36
C VAL A 3 -43.99 14.81 29.47
N ARG A 4 -43.92 13.52 29.13
CA ARG A 4 -42.65 12.78 29.02
C ARG A 4 -42.06 13.03 27.63
N SER A 5 -40.94 13.75 27.57
CA SER A 5 -40.16 13.92 26.35
C SER A 5 -39.30 12.67 26.13
N CYS A 6 -39.61 11.88 25.10
CA CYS A 6 -38.75 10.81 24.61
C CYS A 6 -37.64 11.42 23.74
N VAL A 7 -36.40 11.32 24.19
CA VAL A 7 -35.22 11.60 23.35
C VAL A 7 -34.86 10.31 22.63
N ALA A 8 -34.98 10.29 21.31
CA ALA A 8 -34.48 9.19 20.47
C ALA A 8 -32.98 9.42 20.21
N LEU A 9 -32.12 8.55 20.76
CA LEU A 9 -30.72 8.47 20.36
C LEU A 9 -30.65 7.75 19.00
N ALA A 10 -30.24 8.45 17.95
CA ALA A 10 -29.83 7.85 16.70
C ALA A 10 -28.35 7.42 16.83
N SER A 11 -28.11 6.11 16.89
CA SER A 11 -26.77 5.53 16.92
C SER A 11 -26.15 5.60 15.53
N LEU A 12 -25.13 6.45 15.33
CA LEU A 12 -24.35 6.50 14.10
C LEU A 12 -23.30 5.38 14.15
N THR A 13 -23.55 4.26 13.46
CA THR A 13 -22.57 3.18 13.30
C THR A 13 -21.52 3.59 12.26
N LEU A 14 -20.31 3.92 12.70
CA LEU A 14 -19.14 4.01 11.83
C LEU A 14 -18.78 2.59 11.38
N ALA A 15 -19.01 2.28 10.10
CA ALA A 15 -18.55 1.03 9.51
C ALA A 15 -17.03 1.14 9.30
N PHE A 16 -16.25 0.40 10.10
CA PHE A 16 -14.84 0.18 9.81
C PHE A 16 -14.75 -0.86 8.67
N PRO A 17 -14.13 -0.55 7.53
CA PRO A 17 -13.83 -1.58 6.54
C PRO A 17 -12.94 -2.64 7.21
N ALA A 18 -13.29 -3.91 7.03
CA ALA A 18 -12.47 -5.01 7.55
C ALA A 18 -11.11 -5.01 6.84
N LEU A 19 -10.01 -4.90 7.60
CA LEU A 19 -8.62 -4.90 7.12
C LEU A 19 -8.28 -6.09 6.18
N ALA A 20 -8.99 -7.22 6.33
CA ALA A 20 -8.79 -8.41 5.50
C ALA A 20 -9.10 -8.20 4.00
N GLY A 21 -9.88 -7.16 3.64
CA GLY A 21 -10.18 -6.83 2.24
C GLY A 21 -9.15 -5.94 1.56
N GLN A 22 -8.20 -5.36 2.31
CA GLN A 22 -7.29 -4.34 1.80
C GLN A 22 -5.96 -4.87 1.27
N PHE A 23 -5.66 -6.15 1.45
CA PHE A 23 -4.50 -6.80 0.81
C PHE A 23 -4.95 -7.78 -0.26
N ALA A 24 -4.04 -8.12 -1.18
CA ALA A 24 -4.25 -9.26 -2.06
C ALA A 24 -4.48 -10.53 -1.23
N GLY A 25 -5.57 -11.25 -1.55
CA GLY A 25 -6.06 -12.38 -0.76
C GLY A 25 -5.86 -13.75 -1.43
N SER A 26 -5.58 -13.79 -2.73
CA SER A 26 -5.31 -15.04 -3.43
C SER A 26 -4.36 -14.87 -4.62
N VAL A 27 -3.63 -15.95 -4.93
CA VAL A 27 -2.83 -16.08 -6.15
C VAL A 27 -3.69 -16.70 -7.23
N VAL A 28 -3.85 -16.00 -8.36
CA VAL A 28 -4.57 -16.52 -9.53
C VAL A 28 -3.62 -17.32 -10.41
N SER A 29 -2.43 -16.80 -10.66
CA SER A 29 -1.39 -17.48 -11.43
C SER A 29 -0.01 -16.93 -11.10
N TYR A 30 1.00 -17.77 -11.30
CA TYR A 30 2.39 -17.39 -11.18
C TYR A 30 3.20 -18.11 -12.25
N VAL A 31 4.01 -17.34 -12.98
CA VAL A 31 4.99 -17.82 -13.94
C VAL A 31 6.34 -17.27 -13.46
N PRO A 32 7.27 -18.11 -12.97
CA PRO A 32 8.52 -17.63 -12.40
C PRO A 32 9.37 -16.85 -13.41
N GLY A 33 9.39 -17.25 -14.68
CA GLY A 33 10.34 -16.71 -15.66
C GLY A 33 11.72 -17.39 -15.56
N SER A 34 12.66 -17.00 -16.42
CA SER A 34 13.89 -17.78 -16.65
C SER A 34 14.93 -17.68 -15.53
N ASN A 35 14.94 -16.60 -14.76
CA ASN A 35 15.94 -16.35 -13.72
C ASN A 35 15.33 -15.90 -12.38
N ALA A 36 14.10 -16.31 -12.07
CA ALA A 36 13.57 -16.14 -10.72
C ALA A 36 14.48 -16.86 -9.71
N SER A 37 14.79 -16.17 -8.61
CA SER A 37 15.70 -16.68 -7.59
C SER A 37 15.25 -18.04 -7.06
N SER A 38 16.15 -19.03 -7.11
CA SER A 38 15.87 -20.38 -6.59
C SER A 38 15.52 -20.31 -5.10
N GLY A 39 14.46 -20.99 -4.68
CA GLY A 39 13.93 -20.95 -3.32
C GLY A 39 12.91 -19.82 -3.05
N TYR A 40 12.82 -18.80 -3.90
CA TYR A 40 11.90 -17.65 -3.76
C TYR A 40 10.71 -17.74 -4.72
N GLN A 41 10.26 -18.94 -5.06
CA GLN A 41 9.25 -19.17 -6.11
C GLN A 41 7.88 -19.56 -5.52
N ASN A 42 7.67 -19.31 -4.22
CA ASN A 42 6.37 -19.52 -3.60
C ASN A 42 5.53 -18.24 -3.72
N PRO A 43 4.52 -18.17 -4.62
CA PRO A 43 3.73 -16.95 -4.78
C PRO A 43 2.82 -16.65 -3.59
N GLN A 44 2.61 -17.60 -2.67
CA GLN A 44 1.77 -17.39 -1.47
C GLN A 44 2.40 -16.38 -0.50
N THR A 45 3.71 -16.12 -0.61
CA THR A 45 4.37 -15.11 0.24
C THR A 45 3.93 -13.70 -0.11
N ALA A 46 3.37 -13.47 -1.31
CA ALA A 46 2.89 -12.16 -1.76
C ALA A 46 1.49 -11.78 -1.22
N LEU A 47 0.89 -12.60 -0.37
CA LEU A 47 -0.46 -12.40 0.17
C LEU A 47 -0.44 -11.79 1.56
N GLY A 48 -1.46 -10.99 1.87
CA GLY A 48 -1.59 -10.36 3.18
C GLY A 48 -0.70 -9.12 3.36
N SER A 49 -0.35 -8.82 4.61
CA SER A 49 0.40 -7.60 4.95
C SER A 49 1.86 -7.68 4.48
N PRO A 50 2.44 -6.57 3.98
CA PRO A 50 3.87 -6.45 3.80
C PRO A 50 4.67 -6.81 5.06
N THR A 51 5.87 -7.32 4.85
CA THR A 51 6.77 -7.74 5.92
C THR A 51 7.27 -6.52 6.70
N ARG A 52 7.16 -6.55 8.03
CA ARG A 52 7.66 -5.48 8.92
C ARG A 52 8.99 -5.82 9.59
N PHE A 53 9.25 -7.09 9.79
CA PHE A 53 10.43 -7.58 10.49
C PHE A 53 10.86 -8.87 9.81
N THR A 54 12.13 -8.94 9.42
CA THR A 54 12.70 -9.96 8.54
C THR A 54 13.80 -10.74 9.25
N GLY A 55 14.24 -11.85 8.66
CA GLY A 55 15.47 -12.53 9.04
C GLY A 55 15.38 -13.28 10.37
N VAL A 56 14.18 -13.52 10.91
CA VAL A 56 13.98 -14.23 12.18
C VAL A 56 14.66 -15.60 12.13
N GLY A 57 15.57 -15.85 13.06
CA GLY A 57 16.37 -17.08 13.12
C GLY A 57 17.67 -17.07 12.30
N VAL A 58 17.95 -16.01 11.54
CA VAL A 58 19.19 -15.85 10.75
C VAL A 58 19.87 -14.51 11.08
N PHE A 59 19.26 -13.39 10.68
CA PHE A 59 19.67 -12.02 10.99
C PHE A 59 18.43 -11.16 11.26
N PRO A 60 17.83 -11.28 12.46
CA PRO A 60 16.57 -10.60 12.77
C PRO A 60 16.75 -9.08 12.70
N SER A 61 15.91 -8.41 11.90
CA SER A 61 15.99 -6.96 11.72
C SER A 61 14.67 -6.37 11.24
N ALA A 62 14.43 -5.10 11.56
CA ALA A 62 13.28 -4.36 11.07
C ALA A 62 13.38 -4.13 9.56
N VAL A 63 12.26 -4.27 8.86
CA VAL A 63 12.18 -3.88 7.45
C VAL A 63 12.12 -2.36 7.37
N THR A 64 13.10 -1.77 6.70
CA THR A 64 13.22 -0.33 6.49
C THR A 64 13.60 -0.05 5.04
N PRO A 65 13.59 1.23 4.61
CA PRO A 65 14.04 1.58 3.27
C PRO A 65 15.50 1.27 2.95
N PHE A 66 16.30 0.85 3.94
CA PHE A 66 17.70 0.42 3.79
C PHE A 66 17.91 -1.06 4.09
N ASN A 67 16.89 -1.76 4.59
CA ASN A 67 16.94 -3.17 4.97
C ASN A 67 15.63 -3.86 4.53
N PRO A 68 15.57 -4.47 3.33
CA PRO A 68 14.33 -5.02 2.80
C PRO A 68 13.97 -6.35 3.46
N ALA A 69 12.74 -6.82 3.26
CA ALA A 69 12.40 -8.23 3.46
C ALA A 69 13.28 -9.12 2.55
N PHE A 70 13.75 -10.26 3.07
CA PHE A 70 14.73 -11.07 2.34
C PHE A 70 14.60 -12.58 2.53
N LEU A 71 13.75 -13.07 3.42
CA LEU A 71 13.53 -14.51 3.55
C LEU A 71 12.65 -15.04 2.43
N ASN A 72 12.86 -16.30 2.07
CA ASN A 72 12.06 -16.99 1.06
C ASN A 72 10.59 -17.23 1.46
N SER A 73 10.26 -17.03 2.74
CA SER A 73 8.91 -17.03 3.27
C SER A 73 8.22 -15.66 3.22
N GLU A 74 8.94 -14.62 2.82
CA GLU A 74 8.47 -13.22 2.84
C GLU A 74 8.27 -12.68 1.44
N ILE A 75 9.13 -13.05 0.47
CA ILE A 75 9.08 -12.49 -0.88
C ILE A 75 9.06 -13.56 -1.96
N VAL A 76 8.41 -13.24 -3.08
CA VAL A 76 8.41 -14.06 -4.31
C VAL A 76 9.18 -13.34 -5.42
N SER A 77 10.00 -14.10 -6.14
CA SER A 77 10.82 -13.61 -7.23
C SER A 77 10.12 -13.74 -8.58
N ILE A 78 10.19 -12.71 -9.42
CA ILE A 78 9.72 -12.73 -10.81
C ILE A 78 10.94 -12.50 -11.71
N GLY A 79 11.37 -13.57 -12.38
CA GLY A 79 12.43 -13.54 -13.38
C GLY A 79 11.95 -13.02 -14.73
N SER A 80 12.88 -12.88 -15.67
CA SER A 80 12.65 -12.40 -17.03
C SER A 80 11.57 -13.23 -17.74
N GLY A 81 10.58 -12.54 -18.31
CA GLY A 81 9.40 -13.15 -18.93
C GLY A 81 8.40 -13.76 -17.95
N GLY A 82 8.64 -13.65 -16.64
CA GLY A 82 7.74 -14.11 -15.58
C GLY A 82 6.59 -13.15 -15.31
N SER A 83 5.60 -13.63 -14.56
CA SER A 83 4.50 -12.81 -14.06
C SER A 83 3.89 -13.36 -12.78
N LEU A 84 3.31 -12.48 -11.98
CA LEU A 84 2.49 -12.81 -10.82
C LEU A 84 1.12 -12.15 -10.99
N THR A 85 0.05 -12.94 -10.89
CA THR A 85 -1.32 -12.45 -10.90
C THR A 85 -1.96 -12.69 -9.54
N LEU A 86 -2.41 -11.62 -8.90
CA LEU A 86 -3.06 -11.63 -7.60
C LEU A 86 -4.49 -11.11 -7.70
N GLN A 87 -5.33 -11.52 -6.76
CA GLN A 87 -6.71 -11.07 -6.62
C GLN A 87 -6.94 -10.51 -5.20
N PHE A 88 -7.68 -9.40 -5.14
CA PHE A 88 -8.17 -8.84 -3.88
C PHE A 88 -9.51 -9.48 -3.49
N ALA A 89 -9.74 -9.62 -2.18
CA ALA A 89 -11.02 -10.12 -1.67
C ALA A 89 -12.18 -9.13 -1.90
N ALA A 90 -11.88 -7.83 -1.93
CA ALA A 90 -12.79 -6.77 -2.34
C ALA A 90 -12.13 -5.94 -3.47
N PRO A 91 -12.90 -5.44 -4.44
CA PRO A 91 -12.32 -4.61 -5.50
C PRO A 91 -11.62 -3.37 -4.94
N VAL A 92 -10.44 -3.07 -5.48
CA VAL A 92 -9.79 -1.76 -5.34
C VAL A 92 -10.63 -0.74 -6.09
N VAL A 93 -10.91 0.40 -5.48
CA VAL A 93 -11.75 1.46 -6.06
C VAL A 93 -10.87 2.67 -6.39
N ASN A 94 -11.05 3.21 -7.59
CA ASN A 94 -10.55 4.53 -7.95
C ASN A 94 -11.44 5.59 -7.30
N ASP A 95 -11.08 5.97 -6.08
CA ASP A 95 -11.80 6.95 -5.27
C ASP A 95 -11.11 8.31 -5.37
N PRO A 96 -11.82 9.42 -5.70
CA PRO A 96 -11.24 10.77 -5.67
C PRO A 96 -10.63 11.18 -4.32
N ALA A 97 -10.98 10.52 -3.22
CA ALA A 97 -10.40 10.72 -1.91
C ALA A 97 -9.14 9.86 -1.65
N ASN A 98 -8.73 9.01 -2.59
CA ASN A 98 -7.44 8.32 -2.53
C ASN A 98 -6.29 9.35 -2.62
N PRO A 99 -5.37 9.38 -1.65
CA PRO A 99 -4.28 10.34 -1.66
C PRO A 99 -3.43 10.25 -2.94
N PHE A 100 -3.15 11.41 -3.54
CA PHE A 100 -2.35 11.54 -4.76
C PHE A 100 -2.88 10.75 -5.97
N GLY A 101 -4.17 10.36 -5.95
CA GLY A 101 -4.79 9.54 -6.99
C GLY A 101 -4.23 8.13 -7.11
N GLN A 102 -3.57 7.61 -6.06
CA GLN A 102 -3.04 6.25 -6.05
C GLN A 102 -4.07 5.30 -5.43
N ASP A 103 -4.40 4.22 -6.10
CA ASP A 103 -5.48 3.32 -5.70
C ASP A 103 -4.98 2.02 -5.08
N LEU A 104 -3.78 1.59 -5.44
CA LEU A 104 -3.11 0.44 -4.84
C LEU A 104 -1.61 0.69 -4.64
N LEU A 105 -0.99 -0.11 -3.78
CA LEU A 105 0.43 -0.08 -3.47
C LEU A 105 1.06 -1.44 -3.71
N VAL A 106 2.21 -1.46 -4.38
CA VAL A 106 3.03 -2.66 -4.56
C VAL A 106 4.28 -2.56 -3.69
N PHE A 107 4.47 -3.53 -2.82
CA PHE A 107 5.63 -3.67 -1.95
C PHE A 107 6.55 -4.75 -2.50
N GLY A 108 7.85 -4.47 -2.52
CA GLY A 108 8.84 -5.38 -3.10
C GLY A 108 10.14 -5.39 -2.31
N GLY A 109 11.09 -6.17 -2.80
CA GLY A 109 12.41 -6.34 -2.18
C GLY A 109 13.41 -5.23 -2.51
N GLN A 110 12.96 -4.10 -3.05
CA GLN A 110 13.83 -2.95 -3.36
C GLN A 110 14.20 -2.16 -2.10
N PHE A 111 15.40 -1.58 -2.08
CA PHE A 111 15.91 -0.76 -0.99
C PHE A 111 16.88 0.30 -1.51
N TYR A 112 17.09 1.38 -0.75
CA TYR A 112 18.13 2.36 -1.04
C TYR A 112 19.47 1.80 -0.59
N ILE A 113 20.47 1.87 -1.48
CA ILE A 113 21.85 1.72 -1.07
C ILE A 113 22.17 2.81 -0.05
N ASP A 114 22.79 2.42 1.06
CA ASP A 114 23.23 3.35 2.09
C ASP A 114 24.59 3.94 1.70
N ASP A 115 24.57 5.18 1.21
CA ASP A 115 25.79 5.91 0.80
C ASP A 115 26.63 6.36 2.01
N ASP A 116 26.11 6.23 3.24
CA ASP A 116 26.80 6.52 4.50
C ASP A 116 26.62 5.37 5.51
N TYR A 117 26.81 4.12 5.05
CA TYR A 117 26.57 2.94 5.86
C TYR A 117 27.29 2.96 7.24
N PRO A 118 26.60 2.65 8.36
CA PRO A 118 25.20 2.18 8.49
C PRO A 118 24.19 3.29 8.85
N ASN A 119 24.48 4.56 8.55
CA ASN A 119 23.72 5.71 9.06
C ASN A 119 22.43 6.01 8.28
N GLY A 120 22.19 5.31 7.16
CA GLY A 120 20.98 5.43 6.36
C GLY A 120 20.92 6.71 5.55
N LEU A 121 21.87 6.93 4.64
CA LEU A 121 21.80 7.99 3.63
C LEU A 121 21.37 7.40 2.28
N ALA A 122 20.19 7.77 1.78
CA ALA A 122 19.63 7.17 0.58
C ALA A 122 20.39 7.53 -0.69
N GLY A 123 21.13 6.53 -1.18
CA GLY A 123 21.72 6.47 -2.51
C GLY A 123 20.78 5.87 -3.56
N PRO A 124 21.34 5.27 -4.63
CA PRO A 124 20.56 4.62 -5.67
C PRO A 124 19.67 3.49 -5.15
N LEU A 125 18.56 3.25 -5.85
CA LEU A 125 17.65 2.14 -5.54
C LEU A 125 18.20 0.82 -6.11
N PHE A 126 18.30 -0.21 -5.28
CA PHE A 126 18.70 -1.57 -5.65
C PHE A 126 17.50 -2.53 -5.58
N GLY A 127 17.51 -3.60 -6.39
CA GLY A 127 16.44 -4.63 -6.40
C GLY A 127 15.13 -4.20 -7.07
N ALA A 128 15.03 -2.97 -7.54
CA ALA A 128 13.89 -2.44 -8.29
C ALA A 128 13.84 -2.96 -9.73
N SER A 129 12.63 -2.95 -10.31
CA SER A 129 12.41 -3.29 -11.72
C SER A 129 12.09 -2.06 -12.56
N SER A 130 13.02 -1.69 -13.44
CA SER A 130 12.82 -0.62 -14.43
C SER A 130 11.98 -1.05 -15.64
N ASN A 131 11.71 -2.35 -15.79
CA ASN A 131 11.00 -2.95 -16.93
C ASN A 131 9.86 -3.87 -16.47
N SER A 132 9.21 -3.53 -15.37
CA SER A 132 7.97 -4.18 -14.97
C SER A 132 6.79 -3.60 -15.76
N ARG A 133 5.78 -4.44 -16.01
CA ARG A 133 4.47 -3.99 -16.51
C ARG A 133 3.41 -4.35 -15.49
N VAL A 134 2.60 -3.37 -15.14
CA VAL A 134 1.43 -3.54 -14.28
C VAL A 134 0.17 -3.52 -15.13
N GLU A 135 -0.61 -4.58 -15.04
CA GLU A 135 -1.92 -4.69 -15.66
C GLU A 135 -2.97 -4.92 -14.57
N VAL A 136 -4.15 -4.35 -14.75
CA VAL A 136 -5.27 -4.49 -13.81
C VAL A 136 -6.50 -4.98 -14.54
N SER A 137 -7.38 -5.66 -13.79
CA SER A 137 -8.62 -6.21 -14.33
C SER A 137 -9.73 -6.18 -13.29
N ALA A 138 -10.96 -5.94 -13.74
CA ALA A 138 -12.16 -6.07 -12.91
C ALA A 138 -12.65 -7.52 -12.82
N ASP A 139 -12.45 -8.31 -13.89
CA ASP A 139 -13.06 -9.63 -14.10
C ASP A 139 -12.06 -10.79 -14.21
N GLY A 140 -10.76 -10.50 -14.29
CA GLY A 140 -9.68 -11.47 -14.45
C GLY A 140 -9.47 -11.91 -15.90
N GLN A 141 -10.27 -11.41 -16.85
CA GLN A 141 -10.28 -11.80 -18.26
C GLN A 141 -9.82 -10.66 -19.16
N ASN A 142 -10.34 -9.44 -18.93
CA ASN A 142 -9.99 -8.25 -19.67
C ASN A 142 -8.92 -7.47 -18.89
N TRP A 143 -7.72 -7.34 -19.48
CA TRP A 143 -6.55 -6.76 -18.83
C TRP A 143 -6.20 -5.42 -19.44
N PHE A 144 -6.00 -4.42 -18.59
CA PHE A 144 -5.65 -3.06 -18.99
C PHE A 144 -4.29 -2.70 -18.39
N THR A 145 -3.37 -2.27 -19.24
CA THR A 145 -2.06 -1.79 -18.78
C THR A 145 -2.23 -0.44 -18.09
N VAL A 146 -1.67 -0.31 -16.89
CA VAL A 146 -1.57 0.99 -16.22
C VAL A 146 -0.40 1.76 -16.84
N PRO A 147 -0.63 2.93 -17.46
CA PRO A 147 0.42 3.65 -18.16
C PRO A 147 1.48 4.17 -17.19
N ASN A 148 2.76 4.04 -17.57
CA ASN A 148 3.92 4.51 -16.80
C ASN A 148 4.08 3.90 -15.39
N ALA A 149 3.33 2.85 -15.07
CA ALA A 149 3.45 2.16 -13.79
C ALA A 149 4.66 1.21 -13.77
N GLN A 150 5.41 1.26 -12.67
CA GLN A 150 6.45 0.27 -12.32
C GLN A 150 6.08 -0.37 -10.99
N ALA A 151 6.15 -1.69 -10.89
CA ALA A 151 5.74 -2.42 -9.69
C ALA A 151 6.64 -2.13 -8.47
N THR A 152 7.94 -1.90 -8.68
CA THR A 152 8.92 -1.72 -7.61
C THR A 152 9.84 -0.53 -7.87
N GLY A 153 9.33 0.50 -8.54
CA GLY A 153 10.13 1.61 -9.07
C GLY A 153 10.61 2.60 -8.01
N VAL A 154 9.94 2.68 -6.86
CA VAL A 154 10.22 3.70 -5.83
C VAL A 154 9.62 3.29 -4.48
N TYR A 155 10.05 3.99 -3.42
CA TYR A 155 9.60 3.87 -2.03
C TYR A 155 9.66 2.44 -1.45
N PRO A 156 10.86 1.93 -1.12
CA PRO A 156 11.04 0.74 -0.29
C PRO A 156 10.13 0.67 0.95
N THR A 157 9.86 -0.54 1.43
CA THR A 157 8.99 -0.75 2.60
C THR A 157 9.60 -0.14 3.88
N LEU A 158 8.78 0.54 4.66
CA LEU A 158 9.09 1.05 6.00
C LEU A 158 8.15 0.38 7.01
N GLY A 159 8.66 -0.50 7.87
CA GLY A 159 7.83 -1.26 8.81
C GLY A 159 7.39 -0.47 10.05
N TYR A 160 8.16 0.51 10.49
CA TYR A 160 7.95 1.22 11.75
C TYR A 160 8.35 2.71 11.63
N LEU A 161 7.75 3.56 12.44
CA LEU A 161 7.93 5.03 12.42
C LEU A 161 8.84 5.55 13.54
N ASP A 162 9.13 4.73 14.55
CA ASP A 162 9.85 5.11 15.77
C ASP A 162 11.28 4.57 15.84
N LEU A 163 11.78 3.99 14.75
CA LEU A 163 13.15 3.50 14.66
C LEU A 163 14.11 4.63 14.26
N THR A 164 15.29 4.63 14.88
CA THR A 164 16.41 5.51 14.52
C THR A 164 17.56 4.77 13.84
N ASP A 165 17.59 3.43 13.95
CA ASP A 165 18.55 2.55 13.31
C ASP A 165 17.93 1.93 12.04
N PRO A 166 18.49 2.17 10.84
CA PRO A 166 18.00 1.60 9.58
C PRO A 166 18.00 0.07 9.54
N SER A 167 18.77 -0.59 10.40
CA SER A 167 18.93 -2.05 10.46
C SER A 167 18.56 -2.63 11.82
N SER A 168 17.70 -1.93 12.58
CA SER A 168 17.40 -2.25 13.97
C SER A 168 17.11 -3.74 14.20
N PRO A 169 17.81 -4.43 15.12
CA PRO A 169 17.58 -5.84 15.41
C PRO A 169 16.32 -6.07 16.25
N THR A 170 15.61 -5.00 16.62
CA THR A 170 14.39 -5.03 17.41
C THR A 170 13.26 -4.36 16.63
N PRO A 171 12.04 -4.91 16.66
CA PRO A 171 10.90 -4.25 16.02
C PRO A 171 10.58 -2.91 16.72
N GLY A 172 10.11 -1.94 15.94
CA GLY A 172 9.56 -0.71 16.50
C GLY A 172 8.19 -0.94 17.15
N SER A 173 7.72 0.07 17.87
CA SER A 173 6.40 0.05 18.54
C SER A 173 5.32 0.82 17.76
N VAL A 174 5.73 1.72 16.86
CA VAL A 174 4.81 2.55 16.08
C VAL A 174 4.79 2.06 14.64
N LEU A 175 3.71 1.38 14.26
CA LEU A 175 3.53 0.87 12.90
C LEU A 175 3.34 2.00 11.89
N SER A 176 3.97 1.86 10.73
CA SER A 176 3.61 2.61 9.52
C SER A 176 2.30 2.12 8.90
N ASP A 177 1.71 2.92 8.03
CA ASP A 177 0.45 2.65 7.34
C ASP A 177 0.69 2.10 5.93
N PHE A 178 0.41 0.81 5.72
CA PHE A 178 0.55 0.13 4.43
C PHE A 178 -0.61 0.38 3.46
N PHE A 179 -1.57 1.23 3.81
CA PHE A 179 -2.68 1.63 2.94
C PHE A 179 -2.59 3.11 2.55
N LYS A 180 -1.50 3.77 2.93
CA LYS A 180 -1.23 5.17 2.61
C LYS A 180 -0.05 5.26 1.65
N PRO A 181 -0.21 5.84 0.44
CA PRO A 181 0.90 6.08 -0.45
C PRO A 181 1.86 7.14 0.12
N VAL A 182 3.14 7.05 -0.26
CA VAL A 182 4.07 8.17 -0.15
C VAL A 182 3.67 9.22 -1.19
N ASP A 183 3.83 10.51 -0.87
CA ASP A 183 3.62 11.59 -1.83
C ASP A 183 4.57 11.39 -3.04
N PRO A 184 4.06 11.22 -4.28
CA PRO A 184 4.91 11.05 -5.46
C PRO A 184 5.85 12.23 -5.73
N ALA A 185 5.62 13.40 -5.14
CA ALA A 185 6.53 14.54 -5.19
C ALA A 185 7.71 14.44 -4.21
N PHE A 186 7.68 13.52 -3.24
CA PHE A 186 8.78 13.30 -2.30
C PHE A 186 9.97 12.64 -3.00
N SER A 187 11.11 13.33 -3.01
CA SER A 187 12.38 12.79 -3.50
C SER A 187 13.25 12.24 -2.36
N PRO A 188 13.51 10.92 -2.32
CA PRO A 188 14.28 10.27 -1.28
C PRO A 188 15.80 10.40 -1.46
N ALA A 189 16.28 10.76 -2.66
CA ALA A 189 17.71 10.82 -2.96
C ALA A 189 18.44 11.80 -2.02
N GLY A 190 19.53 11.33 -1.41
CA GLY A 190 20.34 12.08 -0.46
C GLY A 190 19.64 12.38 0.87
N LYS A 191 18.51 11.72 1.18
CA LYS A 191 17.82 11.87 2.46
C LYS A 191 18.34 10.88 3.49
N THR A 192 18.46 11.33 4.74
CA THR A 192 18.76 10.45 5.86
C THR A 192 17.54 9.59 6.23
N PHE A 193 17.75 8.51 6.98
CA PHE A 193 16.66 7.64 7.43
C PHE A 193 15.56 8.40 8.17
N ALA A 194 15.92 9.32 9.08
CA ALA A 194 14.95 10.17 9.77
C ALA A 194 14.18 11.09 8.81
N GLN A 195 14.84 11.64 7.78
CA GLN A 195 14.18 12.46 6.75
C GLN A 195 13.24 11.62 5.86
N ILE A 196 13.56 10.36 5.61
CA ILE A 196 12.69 9.43 4.88
C ILE A 196 11.47 9.08 5.70
N ILE A 197 11.61 8.75 6.99
CA ILE A 197 10.46 8.53 7.90
C ILE A 197 9.53 9.75 7.88
N ALA A 198 10.09 10.96 7.99
CA ALA A 198 9.33 12.19 7.93
C ALA A 198 8.65 12.39 6.56
N GLY A 199 9.37 12.16 5.47
CA GLY A 199 8.89 12.32 4.09
C GLY A 199 7.82 11.31 3.69
N TYR A 200 7.90 10.08 4.20
CA TYR A 200 6.85 9.05 4.03
C TYR A 200 5.57 9.44 4.76
N ASN A 201 5.65 10.36 5.73
CA ASN A 201 4.49 10.95 6.38
C ASN A 201 3.49 9.87 6.86
N ARG A 202 4.01 8.91 7.62
CA ARG A 202 3.32 7.71 8.15
C ARG A 202 3.06 6.58 7.15
N SER A 203 3.27 6.78 5.85
CA SER A 203 3.22 5.69 4.87
C SER A 203 4.24 4.60 5.21
N GLY A 204 3.89 3.34 4.93
CA GLY A 204 4.82 2.23 4.96
C GLY A 204 5.60 2.00 3.67
N GLY A 205 5.55 2.95 2.72
CA GLY A 205 6.20 2.83 1.42
C GLY A 205 5.31 2.15 0.38
N GLY A 206 5.95 1.45 -0.55
CA GLY A 206 5.31 0.83 -1.71
C GLY A 206 5.18 1.79 -2.89
N THR A 207 5.26 1.25 -4.10
CA THR A 207 5.01 2.03 -5.32
C THR A 207 3.51 2.18 -5.53
N GLY A 208 3.03 3.43 -5.64
CA GLY A 208 1.64 3.75 -5.95
C GLY A 208 1.27 3.44 -7.39
N ILE A 209 0.03 2.98 -7.59
CA ILE A 209 -0.54 2.67 -8.89
C ILE A 209 -1.95 3.27 -8.96
N ASP A 210 -2.20 4.06 -10.00
CA ASP A 210 -3.51 4.67 -10.35
C ASP A 210 -4.24 3.74 -11.35
N ILE A 211 -5.31 3.08 -10.92
CA ILE A 211 -6.11 2.21 -11.81
C ILE A 211 -7.04 3.03 -12.72
N GLY A 212 -7.36 4.25 -12.32
CA GLY A 212 -8.08 5.23 -13.13
C GLY A 212 -7.34 5.61 -14.40
N ALA A 213 -6.01 5.67 -14.34
CA ALA A 213 -5.16 5.88 -15.52
C ALA A 213 -5.28 4.76 -16.57
N ALA A 214 -5.72 3.56 -16.16
CA ALA A 214 -6.06 2.45 -17.07
C ALA A 214 -7.53 2.48 -17.56
N GLY A 215 -8.31 3.50 -17.15
CA GLY A 215 -9.72 3.67 -17.49
C GLY A 215 -10.70 2.87 -16.62
N LEU A 216 -10.25 2.34 -15.47
CA LEU A 216 -11.09 1.56 -14.57
C LEU A 216 -11.54 2.39 -13.36
N SER A 217 -12.82 2.25 -12.98
CA SER A 217 -13.34 2.75 -11.71
C SER A 217 -13.09 1.80 -10.55
N GLN A 218 -12.86 0.52 -10.85
CA GLN A 218 -12.51 -0.50 -9.87
C GLN A 218 -11.74 -1.65 -10.54
N ALA A 219 -10.88 -2.33 -9.78
CA ALA A 219 -10.15 -3.51 -10.21
C ALA A 219 -10.09 -4.55 -9.08
N SER A 220 -10.31 -5.82 -9.42
CA SER A 220 -10.23 -6.93 -8.45
C SER A 220 -8.92 -7.71 -8.58
N TYR A 221 -8.18 -7.48 -9.68
CA TYR A 221 -6.98 -8.22 -10.02
C TYR A 221 -5.86 -7.28 -10.44
N ILE A 222 -4.64 -7.69 -10.10
CA ILE A 222 -3.39 -7.10 -10.57
C ILE A 222 -2.51 -8.20 -11.16
N ARG A 223 -1.87 -7.91 -12.28
CA ARG A 223 -0.81 -8.71 -12.87
C ARG A 223 0.46 -7.88 -12.97
N ILE A 224 1.52 -8.40 -12.39
CA ILE A 224 2.86 -7.81 -12.43
C ILE A 224 3.71 -8.71 -13.32
N SER A 225 4.17 -8.19 -14.45
CA SER A 225 5.02 -8.92 -15.41
C SER A 225 6.43 -8.35 -15.42
N ASN A 226 7.43 -9.21 -15.58
CA ASN A 226 8.81 -8.80 -15.79
C ASN A 226 9.19 -8.84 -17.27
N LEU A 227 9.38 -7.68 -17.88
CA LEU A 227 9.81 -7.54 -19.27
C LEU A 227 11.33 -7.31 -19.38
N GLY A 228 12.02 -7.14 -18.26
CA GLY A 228 13.46 -6.93 -18.18
C GLY A 228 14.25 -8.23 -18.09
N ALA A 229 15.57 -8.10 -18.11
CA ALA A 229 16.49 -9.23 -17.95
C ALA A 229 16.72 -9.60 -16.48
N SER A 230 16.64 -8.64 -15.55
CA SER A 230 16.90 -8.87 -14.13
C SER A 230 15.64 -9.31 -13.39
N ALA A 231 15.76 -10.31 -12.51
CA ALA A 231 14.69 -10.66 -11.59
C ALA A 231 14.49 -9.57 -10.54
N PHE A 232 13.27 -9.47 -10.02
CA PHE A 232 12.92 -8.62 -8.88
C PHE A 232 11.93 -9.37 -7.98
N ASN A 233 11.71 -8.86 -6.78
CA ASN A 233 10.90 -9.54 -5.78
C ASN A 233 9.68 -8.71 -5.37
N ILE A 234 8.56 -9.40 -5.12
CA ILE A 234 7.32 -8.85 -4.57
C ILE A 234 7.12 -9.40 -3.16
N ASP A 235 6.79 -8.52 -2.23
CA ASP A 235 6.47 -8.82 -0.82
C ASP A 235 4.95 -8.84 -0.62
N ALA A 236 4.23 -7.81 -1.10
CA ALA A 236 2.78 -7.74 -0.96
C ALA A 236 2.16 -6.70 -1.91
N VAL A 237 0.82 -6.70 -1.99
CA VAL A 237 0.05 -5.63 -2.64
C VAL A 237 -1.13 -5.24 -1.75
N SER A 238 -1.36 -3.93 -1.59
CA SER A 238 -2.48 -3.38 -0.82
C SER A 238 -3.34 -2.42 -1.64
N ALA A 239 -4.59 -2.24 -1.22
CA ALA A 239 -5.49 -1.18 -1.66
C ALA A 239 -5.24 0.07 -0.81
N VAL A 240 -5.28 1.24 -1.43
CA VAL A 240 -5.18 2.53 -0.73
C VAL A 240 -6.47 2.79 0.04
N THR A 241 -6.33 3.33 1.25
CA THR A 241 -7.48 3.79 2.03
C THR A 241 -7.78 5.26 1.69
N PRO A 242 -9.01 5.57 1.22
CA PRO A 242 -9.41 6.96 0.96
C PRO A 242 -9.33 7.80 2.24
N VAL A 243 -8.89 9.05 2.12
CA VAL A 243 -8.89 10.03 3.22
C VAL A 243 -9.99 11.05 2.94
N PRO A 244 -11.14 10.99 3.65
CA PRO A 244 -12.22 11.93 3.44
C PRO A 244 -11.74 13.37 3.61
N ALA A 245 -12.10 14.25 2.69
CA ALA A 245 -11.83 15.68 2.85
C ALA A 245 -12.47 16.18 4.16
N PRO A 246 -11.82 17.10 4.91
CA PRO A 246 -12.33 17.61 6.19
C PRO A 246 -13.74 18.25 6.18
N GLY A 247 -14.40 18.38 5.03
CA GLY A 247 -15.73 19.00 4.88
C GLY A 247 -16.93 18.04 4.86
N GLY A 248 -16.75 16.72 4.87
CA GLY A 248 -17.85 15.74 4.69
C GLY A 248 -18.83 15.58 5.87
N VAL A 249 -18.59 16.22 7.01
CA VAL A 249 -19.40 16.06 8.24
C VAL A 249 -20.48 17.14 8.38
N ALA A 250 -20.49 18.19 7.56
CA ALA A 250 -21.40 19.32 7.73
C ALA A 250 -22.53 19.32 6.68
N LEU A 251 -23.66 18.62 6.92
CA LEU A 251 -25.02 18.99 6.42
C LEU A 251 -26.13 17.98 6.79
N LEU A 252 -26.31 17.62 8.07
CA LEU A 252 -27.56 16.94 8.49
C LEU A 252 -28.22 17.52 9.76
N CYS A 253 -27.68 18.59 10.34
CA CYS A 253 -28.31 19.26 11.49
C CYS A 253 -28.70 20.69 11.10
N GLY A 254 -29.96 20.91 10.71
CA GLY A 254 -30.43 22.30 10.59
C GLY A 254 -31.70 22.61 9.80
N LEU A 255 -32.74 21.77 9.79
CA LEU A 255 -34.08 22.23 9.41
C LEU A 255 -35.14 21.73 10.40
N ALA A 256 -35.05 22.19 11.65
CA ALA A 256 -36.20 22.19 12.54
C ALA A 256 -37.03 23.45 12.24
N ALA A 257 -38.19 23.23 11.62
CA ALA A 257 -39.17 24.26 11.28
C ALA A 257 -39.62 25.07 12.51
N VAL A 258 -39.57 26.39 12.41
CA VAL A 258 -40.18 27.32 13.39
C VAL A 258 -41.70 27.34 13.18
N PRO A 259 -42.53 26.97 14.15
CA PRO A 259 -43.97 27.10 14.00
C PRO A 259 -44.40 28.56 14.21
N ARG A 260 -45.05 29.14 13.19
CA ARG A 260 -45.77 30.41 13.25
C ARG A 260 -46.87 30.36 14.32
N ARG A 261 -46.75 31.16 15.39
CA ARG A 261 -47.89 31.47 16.27
C ARG A 261 -48.78 32.53 15.61
N ARG A 262 -49.99 32.13 15.19
CA ARG A 262 -51.11 33.06 14.94
C ARG A 262 -51.62 33.57 16.30
N ARG A 263 -51.62 34.89 16.51
CA ARG A 263 -52.43 35.54 17.55
C ARG A 263 -53.83 35.76 16.99
N ARG A 264 -54.85 35.26 17.70
CA ARG A 264 -56.24 35.72 17.63
C ARG A 264 -56.62 36.24 19.01
N ILE A 265 -57.50 37.24 18.96
CA ILE A 265 -58.06 38.10 20.01
C ILE A 265 -57.18 39.32 20.27
#